data_AF-A0A6G1YNF0-F1
#
_entry.id   AF-A0A6G1YNF0-F1
#
_cell.length_a   1.000
_cell.length_b   1.000
_cell.length_c   1.000
_cell.angle_alpha   90.00
_cell.angle_beta   90.00
_cell.angle_gamma   90.00
#
_symmetry.space_group_name_H-M   'P 1'
#
loop_
_entity.id
_entity.type
_entity.pdbx_description
1 polymer ?
#
loop_
_entity_poly.entity_id
_entity_poly.type
_entity_poly.pdbx_seq_one_letter_code
_entity_poly.pdbx_strand_id
1 'polypeptide(L)' 'MTVIKIGDRIKLISTDNPYTRLKPGDSGVVWDITTFEFSDEETKQIWIRWDDGGSLALIEGKDEWEIIVSESK' A
#
# COMPACT_ATOMS: atom_id res chain seq x y z
N MET A 1 -13.91 -8.27 4.95
CA MET A 1 -12.71 -7.42 4.83
C MET A 1 -11.67 -8.25 4.10
N THR A 2 -11.21 -7.79 2.94
CA THR A 2 -10.22 -8.52 2.14
C THR A 2 -8.83 -8.27 2.73
N VAL A 3 -8.09 -9.32 3.04
CA VAL A 3 -6.72 -9.23 3.56
C VAL A 3 -5.78 -8.95 2.39
N ILE A 4 -5.00 -7.88 2.47
CA ILE A 4 -3.97 -7.54 1.48
C ILE A 4 -2.80 -8.52 1.51
N LYS A 5 -2.27 -8.86 0.34
CA LYS A 5 -1.19 -9.82 0.14
C LYS A 5 -0.17 -9.29 -0.87
N ILE A 6 1.04 -9.85 -0.80
CA ILE A 6 2.02 -9.71 -1.88
C ILE A 6 1.38 -10.20 -3.18
N GLY A 7 1.58 -9.45 -4.27
CA GLY A 7 1.03 -9.68 -5.60
C GLY A 7 -0.32 -9.01 -5.86
N ASP A 8 -1.03 -8.58 -4.82
CA ASP A 8 -2.26 -7.80 -5.01
C ASP A 8 -1.96 -6.50 -5.77
N ARG A 9 -2.83 -6.16 -6.71
CA ARG A 9 -2.83 -4.85 -7.35
C ARG A 9 -3.77 -3.93 -6.60
N ILE A 10 -3.25 -2.79 -6.20
CA ILE A 10 -4.00 -1.79 -5.44
C ILE A 10 -4.09 -0.48 -6.22
N LYS A 11 -5.04 0.35 -5.80
CA LYS A 11 -5.17 1.74 -6.18
C LYS A 11 -5.13 2.63 -4.94
N LEU A 12 -4.37 3.71 -5.02
CA LEU A 12 -4.27 4.71 -3.97
C LEU A 12 -5.59 5.50 -3.88
N ILE A 13 -6.14 5.61 -2.67
CA ILE A 13 -7.28 6.48 -2.35
C ILE A 13 -6.78 7.79 -1.75
N SER A 14 -5.86 7.73 -0.78
CA SER A 14 -5.32 8.91 -0.10
C SER A 14 -3.98 8.62 0.57
N THR A 15 -3.10 9.63 0.58
CA THR A 15 -1.88 9.67 1.40
C THR A 15 -1.56 11.12 1.75
N ASP A 16 -1.01 11.36 2.94
CA ASP A 16 -0.57 12.69 3.38
C ASP A 16 0.92 12.94 3.11
N ASN A 17 1.62 12.00 2.49
CA ASN A 17 3.07 12.06 2.32
C ASN A 17 3.48 13.17 1.33
N PRO A 18 4.17 14.24 1.78
CA PRO A 18 4.54 15.36 0.91
C PRO A 18 5.73 15.05 -0.01
N TYR A 19 6.38 13.89 0.16
CA TYR A 19 7.60 13.49 -0.56
C TYR A 19 7.33 12.49 -1.68
N THR A 20 6.07 12.24 -2.04
CA THR A 20 5.69 11.40 -3.16
C THR A 20 5.07 12.19 -4.31
N ARG A 21 5.17 11.65 -5.53
CA ARG A 21 4.46 12.16 -6.71
C ARG A 21 3.09 11.49 -6.91
N LEU A 22 2.80 10.48 -6.10
CA LEU A 22 1.57 9.69 -6.19
C LEU A 22 0.34 10.56 -5.92
N LYS A 23 -0.74 10.24 -6.62
CA LYS A 23 -2.04 10.90 -6.51
C LYS A 23 -3.14 9.85 -6.35
N PRO A 24 -4.27 10.21 -5.72
CA PRO A 24 -5.45 9.35 -5.73
C PRO A 24 -5.77 8.86 -7.14
N GLY A 25 -5.91 7.55 -7.31
CA GLY A 25 -6.05 6.91 -8.63
C GLY A 25 -4.83 6.12 -9.09
N ASP A 26 -3.63 6.47 -8.64
CA ASP A 26 -2.41 5.76 -9.03
C ASP A 26 -2.46 4.32 -8.53
N SER A 27 -1.90 3.42 -9.33
CA SER A 27 -1.97 1.97 -9.08
C SER A 27 -0.58 1.35 -9.03
N GLY A 28 -0.50 0.20 -8.39
CA GLY A 28 0.75 -0.53 -8.24
C GLY A 28 0.52 -1.94 -7.72
N VAL A 29 1.60 -2.70 -7.64
CA VAL A 29 1.60 -4.09 -7.16
C VAL A 29 2.34 -4.18 -5.83
N VAL A 30 1.69 -4.81 -4.84
CA VAL A 30 2.32 -5.10 -3.55
C VAL A 30 3.44 -6.10 -3.75
N TRP A 31 4.64 -5.79 -3.29
CA TRP A 31 5.80 -6.67 -3.43
C TRP A 31 6.42 -7.10 -2.10
N ASP A 32 6.11 -6.40 -1.01
CA ASP A 32 6.49 -6.79 0.35
C ASP A 32 5.51 -6.23 1.38
N ILE A 33 5.42 -6.87 2.54
CA ILE A 33 4.62 -6.41 3.68
C ILE A 33 5.48 -6.57 4.93
N THR A 34 5.82 -5.46 5.57
CA THR A 34 6.59 -5.45 6.81
C THR A 34 5.69 -5.06 7.97
N THR A 35 5.70 -5.86 9.03
CA THR A 35 5.01 -5.57 10.28
C THR A 35 5.96 -4.90 11.26
N PHE A 36 5.51 -3.86 11.95
CA PHE A 36 6.26 -3.16 12.98
C PHE A 36 5.31 -2.69 14.10
N GLU A 37 5.86 -2.47 15.30
CA GLU A 37 5.11 -1.90 16.42
C GLU A 37 5.18 -0.38 16.37
N PHE A 38 4.03 0.28 16.51
CA PHE A 38 3.93 1.73 16.65
C PHE A 38 2.89 2.07 17.71
N SER A 39 3.30 2.78 18.77
CA SER A 39 2.43 3.13 19.89
C SER A 39 1.73 1.92 20.53
N ASP A 40 2.49 0.85 20.77
CA ASP A 40 2.01 -0.43 21.33
C ASP A 40 0.98 -1.19 20.46
N GLU A 41 0.80 -0.78 19.20
CA GLU A 41 -0.08 -1.44 18.22
C GLU A 41 0.73 -2.02 17.04
N GLU A 42 0.35 -3.22 16.60
CA GLU A 42 0.91 -3.84 15.39
C GLU A 42 0.41 -3.08 14.15
N THR A 43 1.34 -2.51 13.39
CA THR A 43 1.07 -1.76 12.15
C THR A 43 1.80 -2.40 10.97
N LYS A 44 1.23 -2.30 9.76
CA LYS A 44 1.86 -2.79 8.53
C LYS A 44 2.33 -1.65 7.63
N GLN A 45 3.54 -1.81 7.10
CA GLN A 45 4.02 -1.13 5.91
C GLN A 45 3.83 -2.06 4.70
N ILE A 46 3.07 -1.60 3.73
CA ILE A 46 2.74 -2.34 2.52
C ILE A 46 3.56 -1.74 1.40
N TRP A 47 4.62 -2.42 0.96
CA TRP A 47 5.52 -1.92 -0.07
C TRP A 47 4.94 -2.19 -1.45
N ILE A 48 4.82 -1.12 -2.26
CA ILE A 48 4.21 -1.17 -3.59
C ILE A 48 5.21 -0.71 -4.65
N ARG A 49 5.27 -1.47 -5.75
CA ARG A 49 5.87 -1.01 -7.01
C ARG A 49 4.76 -0.29 -7.78
N TRP A 50 4.85 1.02 -7.83
CA TRP A 50 3.88 1.87 -8.50
C TRP A 50 4.13 1.88 -10.00
N ASP A 51 3.06 2.04 -10.78
CA ASP A 51 3.15 2.01 -12.24
C ASP A 51 3.95 3.19 -12.82
N ASP A 52 4.15 4.27 -12.05
CA ASP A 52 5.01 5.40 -12.41
C ASP A 52 6.51 5.09 -12.30
N GLY A 53 6.86 3.85 -11.91
CA GLY A 53 8.22 3.37 -11.67
C GLY A 53 8.74 3.65 -10.26
N GLY A 54 7.95 4.32 -9.42
CA GLY A 54 8.27 4.57 -8.01
C GLY A 54 8.10 3.33 -7.13
N SER A 55 8.77 3.36 -5.98
CA SER A 55 8.54 2.40 -4.90
C SER A 55 8.29 3.17 -3.61
N LEU A 56 7.11 3.00 -3.03
CA LEU A 56 6.72 3.64 -1.78
C LEU A 56 5.83 2.67 -1.00
N ALA A 57 6.05 2.59 0.32
CA ALA A 57 5.15 1.87 1.20
C ALA A 57 3.96 2.75 1.63
N LEU A 58 2.78 2.12 1.74
CA LEU A 58 1.64 2.69 2.46
C LEU A 58 1.61 2.13 3.88
N ILE A 59 1.13 2.94 4.83
CA ILE A 59 1.02 2.58 6.23
C ILE A 59 -0.44 2.27 6.57
N GLU A 60 -0.69 1.08 7.10
CA GLU A 60 -2.00 0.66 7.58
C GLU A 60 -2.53 1.61 8.67
N GLY A 61 -3.77 2.06 8.50
CA GLY A 61 -4.41 3.04 9.40
C GLY A 61 -4.03 4.50 9.15
N LYS A 62 -3.04 4.78 8.30
CA LYS A 62 -2.62 6.15 7.95
C LYS A 62 -2.94 6.52 6.49
N ASP A 63 -2.63 5.61 5.57
CA ASP A 63 -2.93 5.76 4.15
C ASP A 63 -4.18 4.97 3.79
N GLU A 64 -4.83 5.36 2.69
CA GLU A 64 -6.02 4.67 2.19
C GLU A 64 -5.79 4.10 0.80
N TRP A 65 -6.23 2.87 0.57
CA TRP A 65 -6.13 2.19 -0.71
C TRP A 65 -7.25 1.17 -0.87
N GLU A 66 -7.47 0.73 -2.11
CA GLU A 66 -8.36 -0.38 -2.43
C GLU A 66 -7.62 -1.46 -3.23
N ILE A 67 -7.94 -2.73 -2.97
CA ILE A 67 -7.48 -3.85 -3.80
C ILE A 67 -8.38 -3.90 -5.04
N ILE A 68 -7.79 -3.70 -6.22
CA ILE A 68 -8.51 -3.70 -7.51
C ILE A 68 -8.35 -5.01 -8.27
N VAL A 69 -7.28 -5.76 -8.01
CA VAL A 69 -7.10 -7.15 -8.44
C VAL A 69 -6.43 -7.88 -7.30
N SER A 70 -7.08 -8.93 -6.78
CA SER A 70 -6.43 -9.78 -5.79
C SER A 70 -5.69 -10.91 -6.48
N GLU A 71 -4.46 -11.17 -6.04
CA GLU A 71 -3.74 -12.35 -6.48
C GLU A 71 -4.44 -13.59 -5.91
N SER A 72 -4.93 -14.42 -6.83
CA SER A 72 -5.45 -15.73 -6.47
C SER A 72 -4.24 -16.65 -6.28
N LYS A 73 -3.94 -16.98 -5.03
CA LYS A 73 -3.14 -18.19 -4.76
C LYS A 73 -3.91 -19.42 -5.22
#